data_AF-A0A1V6N0V7-F1
#
_entry.id   AF-A0A1V6N0V7-F1
#
_cell.length_a   1.000
_cell.length_b   1.000
_cell.length_c   1.000
_cell.angle_alpha   90.00
_cell.angle_beta   90.00
_cell.angle_gamma   90.00
#
_symmetry.space_group_name_H-M   'P 1'
#
loop_
_entity.id
_entity.type
_entity.pdbx_description
1 polymer ?
#
loop_
_entity_poly.entity_id
_entity_poly.type
_entity_poly.pdbx_seq_one_letter_code
_entity_poly.pdbx_strand_id
1 'polypeptide(L)'
;MIDTRITIDSLARAISGNVVGASDFRSPGGFTGIFNILKDSSEGDIVIRHWIDEKGIKIASSKNVACIITEDPRGNSIEIANDLKIPLIVVKKIEEANAIALNWSIKNFVPNSKRIIISGTNGKSTTSHMIYHILKSTGANTLTNTDSKSEFNTLIDPMVPKIISEHVLSNDNPLDYLVIEASEVQGWLGKLMHNHALLMTKAVNPDVGVVTNVAIDHIGLVNSIEEVFEETSGIAKGMNKGTLVLNHDDKYVFNMADFAESSVETFYFSMNSVIKDININTNTITNNNANTNTKVNDINNTGINNVDINNTKDITNNVNDIESNNCLIYDTESKSIIYKSKPILNIEELPFNSDHFIQNTLAAISACLSLNIKIKDIVDGVKSYKSLKRRFRKINCNPTIIDDFAHNPEGIKATINAVTNFPHKNLKIICAIRGSRGKEINEINAKAIVEALKDINNNYDTNYNNHNNNHNNNHNNTNNTNNSIYNTNNNYNNHKNNSENNYNNNYNNHGKNNSKIIAKNKNNEELKDENINKVEIILSSSSDVVDESNFVEEFEEETFFNELNKENIGYTHYKMLKDALYDVYNSSKVDDLILLIGAQGMDPAEKLLNEIFNEDN
;
A
#
# COMPACT_ATOMS: atom_id res chain seq x y z
N MET A 1 16.61 -34.38 -12.55
CA MET A 1 15.13 -34.39 -12.51
C MET A 1 14.73 -34.85 -11.12
N ILE A 2 14.19 -33.96 -10.29
CA ILE A 2 13.50 -34.36 -9.06
C ILE A 2 12.16 -34.95 -9.54
N ASP A 3 11.78 -36.15 -9.11
CA ASP A 3 10.47 -36.74 -9.46
C ASP A 3 9.36 -35.91 -8.80
N THR A 4 8.75 -35.02 -9.58
CA THR A 4 7.81 -33.98 -9.15
C THR A 4 6.38 -34.26 -9.63
N ARG A 5 6.10 -35.50 -10.02
CA ARG A 5 4.79 -35.91 -10.55
C ARG A 5 3.71 -35.76 -9.49
N ILE A 6 3.04 -34.61 -9.51
CA ILE A 6 1.80 -34.37 -8.79
C ILE A 6 0.72 -35.21 -9.47
N THR A 7 0.16 -36.17 -8.75
CA THR A 7 -1.10 -36.81 -9.15
C THR A 7 -2.27 -35.98 -8.62
N ILE A 8 -3.42 -36.06 -9.30
CA ILE A 8 -4.64 -35.36 -8.88
C ILE A 8 -5.02 -35.74 -7.44
N ASP A 9 -4.95 -37.03 -7.10
CA ASP A 9 -5.21 -37.52 -5.73
C ASP A 9 -4.22 -36.99 -4.69
N SER A 10 -2.93 -36.84 -5.06
CA SER A 10 -1.94 -36.25 -4.15
C SER A 10 -2.21 -34.77 -3.91
N LEU A 11 -2.60 -34.05 -4.97
CA LEU A 11 -2.92 -32.63 -4.89
C LEU A 11 -4.18 -32.40 -4.07
N ALA A 12 -5.25 -33.14 -4.36
CA ALA A 12 -6.51 -33.06 -3.63
C ALA A 12 -6.33 -33.32 -2.14
N ARG A 13 -5.56 -34.34 -1.76
CA ARG A 13 -5.23 -34.59 -0.34
C ARG A 13 -4.45 -33.45 0.29
N ALA A 14 -3.52 -32.83 -0.43
CA ALA A 14 -2.68 -31.76 0.11
C ALA A 14 -3.47 -30.46 0.38
N ILE A 15 -4.56 -30.22 -0.36
CA ILE A 15 -5.43 -29.02 -0.21
C ILE A 15 -6.80 -29.35 0.41
N SER A 16 -6.92 -30.53 1.04
CA SER A 16 -8.19 -31.02 1.61
C SER A 16 -9.38 -30.94 0.64
N GLY A 17 -9.12 -31.12 -0.65
CA GLY A 17 -10.10 -31.00 -1.73
C GLY A 17 -10.81 -32.32 -2.03
N ASN A 18 -12.04 -32.21 -2.50
CA ASN A 18 -12.84 -33.33 -2.99
C ASN A 18 -12.70 -33.43 -4.52
N VAL A 19 -12.30 -34.60 -5.02
CA VAL A 19 -12.19 -34.86 -6.46
C VAL A 19 -13.56 -35.20 -7.03
N VAL A 20 -13.89 -34.55 -8.13
CA VAL A 20 -15.10 -34.74 -8.95
C VAL A 20 -14.65 -34.95 -10.40
N GLY A 21 -15.41 -35.72 -11.19
CA GLY A 21 -15.02 -36.08 -12.54
C GLY A 21 -14.04 -37.25 -12.57
N ALA A 22 -13.02 -37.15 -13.43
CA ALA A 22 -11.96 -38.15 -13.48
C ALA A 22 -11.00 -37.98 -12.29
N SER A 23 -10.53 -39.09 -11.72
CA SER A 23 -9.48 -39.10 -10.70
C SER A 23 -8.06 -39.02 -11.28
N ASP A 24 -7.93 -39.06 -12.61
CA ASP A 24 -6.67 -39.00 -13.34
C ASP A 24 -6.74 -38.09 -14.57
N PHE A 25 -5.56 -37.59 -14.97
CA PHE A 25 -5.39 -36.91 -16.26
C PHE A 25 -5.06 -37.94 -17.33
N ARG A 26 -5.68 -37.83 -18.51
CA ARG A 26 -5.71 -38.86 -19.56
C ARG A 26 -4.36 -39.11 -20.29
N SER A 27 -3.25 -38.50 -19.86
CA SER A 27 -1.93 -38.67 -20.48
C SER A 27 -0.98 -39.52 -19.63
N PRO A 28 -0.24 -40.50 -20.21
CA PRO A 28 0.83 -41.21 -19.51
C PRO A 28 1.94 -40.23 -19.07
N GLY A 29 1.91 -39.80 -17.81
CA GLY A 29 2.87 -38.82 -17.27
C GLY A 29 2.32 -37.90 -16.19
N GLY A 30 1.00 -37.70 -16.11
CA GLY A 30 0.35 -36.84 -15.11
C GLY A 30 0.38 -35.35 -15.49
N PHE A 31 0.43 -34.47 -14.49
CA PHE A 31 0.60 -33.02 -14.69
C PHE A 31 1.91 -32.71 -15.42
N THR A 32 1.83 -32.10 -16.61
CA THR A 32 2.99 -31.77 -17.46
C THR A 32 3.17 -30.27 -17.68
N GLY A 33 2.17 -29.46 -17.33
CA GLY A 33 2.16 -28.02 -17.54
C GLY A 33 2.57 -27.22 -16.31
N ILE A 34 1.96 -26.05 -16.15
CA ILE A 34 2.14 -25.13 -15.04
C ILE A 34 0.81 -24.88 -14.31
N PHE A 35 0.86 -24.24 -13.14
CA PHE A 35 -0.34 -23.66 -12.54
C PHE A 35 -0.68 -22.38 -13.29
N ASN A 36 -1.91 -22.28 -13.78
CA ASN A 36 -2.30 -21.23 -14.73
C ASN A 36 -3.73 -20.72 -14.49
N ILE A 37 -4.06 -19.60 -15.12
CA ILE A 37 -5.43 -19.11 -15.24
C ILE A 37 -6.11 -19.73 -16.46
N LEU A 38 -7.44 -19.90 -16.39
CA LEU A 38 -8.19 -20.56 -17.48
C LEU A 38 -8.02 -19.87 -18.84
N LYS A 39 -7.89 -18.55 -18.86
CA LYS A 39 -7.74 -17.78 -20.11
C LYS A 39 -6.47 -18.17 -20.86
N ASP A 40 -5.37 -18.34 -20.14
CA ASP A 40 -4.03 -18.55 -20.69
C ASP A 40 -3.59 -20.03 -20.63
N SER A 41 -4.42 -20.90 -20.03
CA SER A 41 -4.09 -22.32 -19.86
C SER A 41 -3.96 -23.05 -21.20
N SER A 42 -3.08 -24.05 -21.20
CA SER A 42 -2.82 -24.98 -22.31
C SER A 42 -2.94 -26.43 -21.86
N GLU A 43 -2.71 -27.36 -22.78
CA GLU A 43 -2.73 -28.80 -22.48
C GLU A 43 -1.80 -29.15 -21.32
N GLY A 44 -2.32 -29.90 -20.35
CA GLY A 44 -1.56 -30.35 -19.19
C GLY A 44 -1.39 -29.34 -18.06
N ASP A 45 -1.91 -28.11 -18.19
CA ASP A 45 -1.91 -27.12 -17.10
C ASP A 45 -2.91 -27.47 -15.99
N ILE A 46 -2.65 -27.00 -14.76
CA ILE A 46 -3.65 -27.01 -13.68
C ILE A 46 -4.23 -25.61 -13.55
N VAL A 47 -5.54 -25.50 -13.66
CA VAL A 47 -6.25 -24.22 -13.52
C VAL A 47 -6.72 -24.05 -12.08
N ILE A 48 -6.37 -22.93 -11.45
CA ILE A 48 -6.92 -22.52 -10.15
C ILE A 48 -7.82 -21.31 -10.37
N ARG A 49 -9.04 -21.35 -9.84
CA ARG A 49 -10.00 -20.24 -9.93
C ARG A 49 -10.96 -20.26 -8.76
N HIS A 50 -11.32 -19.10 -8.21
CA HIS A 50 -12.29 -19.05 -7.11
C HIS A 50 -13.64 -19.71 -7.47
N TRP A 51 -14.21 -19.38 -8.64
CA TRP A 51 -15.46 -19.95 -9.13
C TRP A 51 -15.36 -20.47 -10.56
N ILE A 52 -16.20 -21.44 -10.92
CA ILE A 52 -16.32 -21.93 -12.30
C ILE A 52 -17.73 -22.39 -12.64
N ASP A 53 -18.17 -22.12 -13.87
CA ASP A 53 -19.47 -22.50 -14.42
C ASP A 53 -19.32 -23.55 -15.55
N GLU A 54 -20.43 -23.97 -16.16
CA GLU A 54 -20.45 -24.97 -17.22
C GLU A 54 -19.64 -24.55 -18.45
N LYS A 55 -19.63 -23.25 -18.76
CA LYS A 55 -18.84 -22.70 -19.86
C LYS A 55 -17.35 -22.81 -19.55
N GLY A 56 -16.95 -22.50 -18.32
CA GLY A 56 -15.58 -22.65 -17.85
C GLY A 56 -15.08 -24.09 -17.92
N ILE A 57 -15.88 -25.06 -17.48
CA ILE A 57 -15.55 -26.49 -17.57
C ILE A 57 -15.37 -26.92 -19.03
N LYS A 58 -16.27 -26.50 -19.92
CA LYS A 58 -16.18 -26.81 -21.36
C LYS A 58 -14.92 -26.22 -22.00
N ILE A 59 -14.56 -24.98 -21.66
CA ILE A 59 -13.32 -24.33 -22.12
C ILE A 59 -12.11 -25.12 -21.65
N ALA A 60 -12.05 -25.44 -20.34
CA ALA A 60 -10.96 -26.21 -19.75
C ALA A 60 -10.79 -27.58 -20.42
N SER A 61 -11.89 -28.30 -20.65
CA SER A 61 -11.89 -29.58 -21.37
C SER A 61 -11.42 -29.44 -22.81
N SER A 62 -11.86 -28.41 -23.55
CA SER A 62 -11.41 -28.16 -24.92
C SER A 62 -9.92 -27.86 -25.04
N LYS A 63 -9.32 -27.28 -23.99
CA LYS A 63 -7.90 -26.99 -23.88
C LYS A 63 -7.06 -28.19 -23.37
N ASN A 64 -7.72 -29.30 -23.04
CA ASN A 64 -7.09 -30.48 -22.43
C ASN A 64 -6.27 -30.16 -21.17
N VAL A 65 -6.78 -29.26 -20.30
CA VAL A 65 -6.11 -28.96 -19.03
C VAL A 65 -6.09 -30.20 -18.13
N ALA A 66 -5.05 -30.35 -17.32
CA ALA A 66 -4.86 -31.50 -16.45
C ALA A 66 -5.89 -31.60 -15.34
N CYS A 67 -6.22 -30.46 -14.73
CA CYS A 67 -7.16 -30.38 -13.62
C CYS A 67 -7.66 -28.95 -13.44
N ILE A 68 -8.84 -28.81 -12.87
CA ILE A 68 -9.38 -27.54 -12.38
C ILE A 68 -9.47 -27.63 -10.85
N ILE A 69 -9.12 -26.56 -10.14
CA ILE A 69 -9.31 -26.42 -8.71
C ILE A 69 -10.20 -25.20 -8.47
N THR A 70 -11.30 -25.39 -7.73
CA THR A 70 -12.27 -24.32 -7.48
C THR A 70 -12.84 -24.38 -6.08
N GLU A 71 -13.21 -23.23 -5.54
CA GLU A 71 -13.94 -23.14 -4.26
C GLU A 71 -15.46 -23.12 -4.49
N ASP A 72 -15.90 -22.47 -5.57
CA ASP A 72 -17.31 -22.23 -5.88
C ASP A 72 -17.70 -22.78 -7.28
N PRO A 73 -17.99 -24.10 -7.41
CA PRO A 73 -18.57 -24.64 -8.62
C PRO A 73 -20.03 -24.20 -8.74
N ARG A 74 -20.36 -23.48 -9.82
CA ARG A 74 -21.69 -22.89 -10.07
C ARG A 74 -22.48 -23.70 -11.09
N GLY A 75 -23.81 -23.60 -11.01
CA GLY A 75 -24.72 -24.28 -11.94
C GLY A 75 -24.47 -25.78 -12.00
N ASN A 76 -24.47 -26.35 -13.20
CA ASN A 76 -24.24 -27.78 -13.46
C ASN A 76 -22.76 -28.11 -13.71
N SER A 77 -21.82 -27.26 -13.25
CA SER A 77 -20.37 -27.45 -13.50
C SER A 77 -19.84 -28.81 -13.05
N ILE A 78 -20.31 -29.33 -11.92
CA ILE A 78 -19.96 -30.66 -11.40
C ILE A 78 -20.43 -31.79 -12.34
N GLU A 79 -21.68 -31.72 -12.81
CA GLU A 79 -22.25 -32.73 -13.72
C GLU A 79 -21.50 -32.72 -15.06
N ILE A 80 -21.26 -31.53 -15.62
CA ILE A 80 -20.50 -31.37 -16.86
C ILE A 80 -19.06 -31.86 -16.71
N ALA A 81 -18.42 -31.67 -15.55
CA ALA A 81 -17.08 -32.20 -15.30
C ALA A 81 -17.06 -33.75 -15.29
N ASN A 82 -18.09 -34.38 -14.72
CA ASN A 82 -18.29 -35.83 -14.77
C ASN A 82 -18.52 -36.33 -16.20
N ASP A 83 -19.41 -35.69 -16.96
CA ASP A 83 -19.75 -36.09 -18.33
C ASP A 83 -18.54 -36.00 -19.27
N LEU A 84 -17.77 -34.90 -19.17
CA LEU A 84 -16.55 -34.70 -19.95
C LEU A 84 -15.36 -35.50 -19.41
N LYS A 85 -15.49 -36.10 -18.21
CA LYS A 85 -14.43 -36.73 -17.40
C LYS A 85 -13.17 -35.89 -17.37
N ILE A 86 -13.31 -34.63 -16.96
CA ILE A 86 -12.21 -33.72 -16.64
C ILE A 86 -12.03 -33.69 -15.11
N PRO A 87 -10.80 -33.78 -14.58
CA PRO A 87 -10.58 -33.67 -13.14
C PRO A 87 -10.95 -32.28 -12.61
N LEU A 88 -11.81 -32.25 -11.59
CA LEU A 88 -12.21 -31.06 -10.86
C LEU A 88 -12.01 -31.29 -9.36
N ILE A 89 -11.17 -30.50 -8.71
CA ILE A 89 -10.99 -30.52 -7.25
C ILE A 89 -11.77 -29.36 -6.65
N VAL A 90 -12.76 -29.68 -5.81
CA VAL A 90 -13.53 -28.69 -5.06
C VAL A 90 -12.91 -28.53 -3.67
N VAL A 91 -12.50 -27.31 -3.33
CA VAL A 91 -11.84 -26.96 -2.06
C VAL A 91 -12.70 -26.05 -1.21
N LYS A 92 -12.45 -26.01 0.10
CA LYS A 92 -13.08 -25.03 1.00
C LYS A 92 -12.34 -23.69 1.05
N LYS A 93 -11.06 -23.71 0.70
CA LYS A 93 -10.11 -22.59 0.81
C LYS A 93 -9.22 -22.55 -0.42
N ILE A 94 -9.50 -21.64 -1.34
CA ILE A 94 -8.72 -21.53 -2.59
C ILE A 94 -7.27 -21.10 -2.33
N GLU A 95 -7.03 -20.34 -1.25
CA GLU A 95 -5.72 -19.87 -0.83
C GLU A 95 -4.73 -21.03 -0.54
N GLU A 96 -5.21 -22.19 -0.08
CA GLU A 96 -4.37 -23.39 0.11
C GLU A 96 -3.87 -23.94 -1.23
N ALA A 97 -4.71 -23.92 -2.27
CA ALA A 97 -4.33 -24.32 -3.61
C ALA A 97 -3.27 -23.38 -4.20
N ASN A 98 -3.43 -22.07 -4.03
CA ASN A 98 -2.46 -21.09 -4.50
C ASN A 98 -1.12 -21.19 -3.76
N ALA A 99 -1.13 -21.48 -2.46
CA ALA A 99 0.07 -21.70 -1.68
C ALA A 99 0.86 -22.91 -2.18
N ILE A 100 0.17 -24.01 -2.50
CA ILE A 100 0.81 -25.19 -3.11
C ILE A 100 1.35 -24.87 -4.49
N ALA A 101 0.58 -24.18 -5.33
CA ALA A 101 1.01 -23.76 -6.65
C ALA A 101 2.30 -22.92 -6.58
N LEU A 102 2.35 -21.94 -5.67
CA LEU A 102 3.49 -21.05 -5.48
C LEU A 102 4.73 -21.81 -5.02
N ASN A 103 4.58 -22.64 -3.99
CA ASN A 103 5.67 -23.48 -3.47
C ASN A 103 6.19 -24.44 -4.55
N TRP A 104 5.29 -25.06 -5.30
CA TRP A 104 5.66 -25.96 -6.40
C TRP A 104 6.41 -25.21 -7.49
N SER A 105 5.91 -24.06 -7.96
CA SER A 105 6.59 -23.28 -9.00
C SER A 105 7.98 -22.83 -8.55
N ILE A 106 8.13 -22.38 -7.30
CA ILE A 106 9.44 -22.01 -6.75
C ILE A 106 10.40 -23.21 -6.75
N LYS A 107 9.97 -24.36 -6.23
CA LYS A 107 10.82 -25.56 -6.14
C LYS A 107 11.23 -26.12 -7.51
N ASN A 108 10.36 -26.03 -8.50
CA ASN A 108 10.59 -26.63 -9.81
C ASN A 108 11.34 -25.69 -10.77
N PHE A 109 11.05 -24.39 -10.74
CA PHE A 109 11.61 -23.45 -11.70
C PHE A 109 12.75 -22.61 -11.12
N VAL A 110 12.69 -22.23 -9.84
CA VAL A 110 13.64 -21.28 -9.23
C VAL A 110 14.14 -21.72 -7.83
N PRO A 111 14.58 -22.97 -7.64
CA PRO A 111 14.91 -23.48 -6.30
C PRO A 111 16.05 -22.74 -5.61
N ASN A 112 16.97 -22.19 -6.40
CA ASN A 112 18.19 -21.52 -5.92
C ASN A 112 18.07 -19.99 -5.81
N SER A 113 16.96 -19.40 -6.24
CA SER A 113 16.78 -17.95 -6.17
C SER A 113 16.72 -17.49 -4.71
N LYS A 114 17.31 -16.33 -4.42
CA LYS A 114 17.07 -15.61 -3.16
C LYS A 114 15.68 -14.99 -3.18
N ARG A 115 14.94 -15.16 -2.10
CA ARG A 115 13.51 -14.80 -2.05
C ARG A 115 13.24 -13.70 -1.04
N ILE A 116 12.54 -12.67 -1.48
CA ILE A 116 12.15 -11.53 -0.66
C ILE A 116 10.64 -11.45 -0.65
N ILE A 117 10.02 -11.30 0.51
CA ILE A 117 8.59 -11.05 0.63
C ILE A 117 8.35 -9.71 1.34
N ILE A 118 7.41 -8.91 0.85
CA ILE A 118 7.10 -7.57 1.37
C ILE A 118 5.61 -7.48 1.67
N SER A 119 5.26 -6.98 2.85
CA SER A 119 3.88 -6.67 3.25
C SER A 119 3.80 -5.39 4.10
N GLY A 120 2.58 -5.04 4.50
CA GLY A 120 2.25 -3.83 5.25
C GLY A 120 1.15 -3.03 4.56
N THR A 121 0.46 -2.14 5.27
CA THR A 121 -0.73 -1.48 4.72
C THR A 121 -0.41 -0.60 3.51
N ASN A 122 0.60 0.26 3.64
CA ASN A 122 1.05 1.17 2.59
C ASN A 122 2.52 0.94 2.21
N GLY A 123 2.89 1.31 0.98
CA GLY A 123 4.30 1.32 0.54
C GLY A 123 4.84 -0.02 0.04
N LYS A 124 4.04 -1.11 0.06
CA LYS A 124 4.41 -2.44 -0.44
C LYS A 124 5.00 -2.39 -1.84
N SER A 125 4.23 -1.88 -2.81
CA SER A 125 4.60 -1.85 -4.23
C SER A 125 5.78 -0.94 -4.52
N THR A 126 5.89 0.18 -3.80
CA THR A 126 7.05 1.07 -3.93
C THR A 126 8.31 0.38 -3.41
N THR A 127 8.22 -0.28 -2.25
CA THR A 127 9.34 -0.98 -1.61
C THR A 127 9.78 -2.19 -2.42
N SER A 128 8.86 -3.05 -2.84
CA SER A 128 9.14 -4.24 -3.66
C SER A 128 9.73 -3.86 -5.02
N HIS A 129 9.21 -2.83 -5.68
CA HIS A 129 9.75 -2.36 -6.95
C HIS A 129 11.13 -1.69 -6.78
N MET A 130 11.36 -0.98 -5.68
CA MET A 130 12.66 -0.42 -5.38
C MET A 130 13.71 -1.51 -5.13
N ILE A 131 13.37 -2.55 -4.36
CA ILE A 131 14.23 -3.73 -4.18
C ILE A 131 14.53 -4.38 -5.54
N TYR A 132 13.49 -4.62 -6.34
CA TYR A 132 13.62 -5.14 -7.70
C TYR A 132 14.58 -4.30 -8.56
N HIS A 133 14.41 -2.98 -8.56
CA HIS A 133 15.23 -2.05 -9.35
C HIS A 133 16.69 -2.05 -8.88
N ILE A 134 16.93 -1.99 -7.57
CA ILE A 134 18.29 -2.07 -7.00
C ILE A 134 18.96 -3.37 -7.44
N LEU A 135 18.32 -4.51 -7.24
CA LEU A 135 18.88 -5.82 -7.61
C LEU A 135 19.14 -5.92 -9.12
N LYS A 136 18.20 -5.47 -9.94
CA LYS A 136 18.36 -5.45 -11.41
C LYS A 136 19.49 -4.54 -11.87
N SER A 137 19.70 -3.41 -11.19
CA SER A 137 20.80 -2.47 -11.50
C SER A 137 22.19 -3.08 -11.28
N THR A 138 22.30 -4.11 -10.45
CA THR A 138 23.54 -4.90 -10.27
C THR A 138 23.84 -5.85 -11.42
N GLY A 139 22.91 -6.01 -12.37
CA GLY A 139 22.97 -6.99 -13.45
C GLY A 139 22.33 -8.34 -13.12
N ALA A 140 21.74 -8.50 -11.92
CA ALA A 140 21.10 -9.75 -11.51
C ALA A 140 19.78 -10.01 -12.24
N ASN A 141 19.52 -11.28 -12.57
CA ASN A 141 18.24 -11.73 -13.10
C ASN A 141 17.20 -11.75 -11.96
N THR A 142 16.37 -10.73 -11.94
CA THR A 142 15.39 -10.48 -10.87
C THR A 142 13.98 -10.51 -11.43
N LEU A 143 13.04 -11.12 -10.71
CA LEU A 143 11.61 -11.14 -11.02
C LEU A 143 10.82 -10.53 -9.86
N THR A 144 9.74 -9.80 -10.18
CA THR A 144 8.77 -9.30 -9.20
C THR A 144 7.35 -9.50 -9.69
N ASN A 145 6.39 -9.72 -8.78
CA ASN A 145 4.96 -9.72 -9.10
C ASN A 145 4.34 -8.32 -9.02
N THR A 146 5.08 -7.33 -8.51
CA THR A 146 4.55 -5.98 -8.33
C THR A 146 4.29 -5.29 -9.66
N ASP A 147 3.08 -4.76 -9.79
CA ASP A 147 2.72 -3.85 -10.87
C ASP A 147 2.19 -2.49 -10.35
N SER A 148 1.90 -1.57 -11.28
CA SER A 148 1.35 -0.25 -10.95
C SER A 148 -0.07 -0.28 -10.37
N LYS A 149 -0.87 -1.28 -10.74
CA LYS A 149 -2.32 -1.36 -10.48
C LYS A 149 -2.70 -2.28 -9.32
N SER A 150 -1.69 -2.93 -8.74
CA SER A 150 -1.79 -4.09 -7.86
C SER A 150 -2.61 -5.26 -8.42
N GLU A 151 -2.78 -5.37 -9.74
CA GLU A 151 -3.61 -6.41 -10.38
C GLU A 151 -2.96 -7.80 -10.31
N PHE A 152 -1.63 -7.86 -10.37
CA PHE A 152 -0.83 -9.09 -10.22
C PHE A 152 -0.33 -9.35 -8.78
N ASN A 153 -0.70 -8.48 -7.83
CA ASN A 153 -0.23 -8.55 -6.44
C ASN A 153 -1.10 -9.48 -5.58
N THR A 154 -2.31 -9.81 -6.03
CA THR A 154 -3.22 -10.67 -5.25
C THR A 154 -2.77 -12.12 -5.41
N LEU A 155 -2.21 -12.69 -4.34
CA LEU A 155 -1.84 -14.11 -4.26
C LEU A 155 -3.09 -15.03 -4.13
N ILE A 156 -4.24 -14.54 -4.61
CA ILE A 156 -5.53 -15.23 -4.67
C ILE A 156 -5.67 -16.01 -5.99
N ASP A 157 -5.04 -15.54 -7.05
CA ASP A 157 -4.98 -16.25 -8.33
C ASP A 157 -3.58 -16.85 -8.51
N PRO A 158 -3.43 -17.89 -9.36
CA PRO A 158 -2.15 -18.53 -9.60
C PRO A 158 -1.22 -17.68 -10.48
N MET A 159 -1.36 -16.36 -10.44
CA MET A 159 -0.62 -15.42 -11.28
C MET A 159 0.88 -15.43 -10.95
N VAL A 160 1.25 -15.41 -9.67
CA VAL A 160 2.66 -15.49 -9.25
C VAL A 160 3.31 -16.83 -9.63
N PRO A 161 2.66 -18.00 -9.36
CA PRO A 161 3.11 -19.27 -9.93
C PRO A 161 3.29 -19.25 -11.46
N LYS A 162 2.34 -18.66 -12.19
CA LYS A 162 2.36 -18.53 -13.65
C LYS A 162 3.57 -17.71 -14.12
N ILE A 163 3.75 -16.48 -13.63
CA ILE A 163 4.86 -15.61 -14.08
C ILE A 163 6.23 -16.18 -13.75
N ILE A 164 6.39 -16.89 -12.62
CA ILE A 164 7.64 -17.59 -12.29
C ILE A 164 7.95 -18.64 -13.35
N SER A 165 6.94 -19.43 -13.71
CA SER A 165 7.09 -20.52 -14.68
C SER A 165 7.36 -19.95 -16.07
N GLU A 166 6.60 -18.94 -16.51
CA GLU A 166 6.78 -18.27 -17.82
C GLU A 166 8.14 -17.57 -17.94
N HIS A 167 8.62 -16.93 -16.87
CA HIS A 167 9.94 -16.28 -16.87
C HIS A 167 11.06 -17.28 -17.11
N VAL A 168 11.04 -18.43 -16.43
CA VAL A 168 12.07 -19.46 -16.60
C VAL A 168 11.94 -20.18 -17.94
N LEU A 169 10.72 -20.40 -18.44
CA LEU A 169 10.50 -21.01 -19.75
C LEU A 169 10.93 -20.09 -20.93
N SER A 170 11.03 -18.78 -20.69
CA SER A 170 11.41 -17.80 -21.71
C SER A 170 12.84 -17.26 -21.55
N ASN A 171 13.58 -17.71 -20.53
CA ASN A 171 14.89 -17.18 -20.19
C ASN A 171 15.86 -18.31 -19.81
N ASP A 172 17.00 -18.38 -20.50
CA ASP A 172 18.00 -19.42 -20.25
C ASP A 172 18.81 -19.17 -18.95
N ASN A 173 18.81 -17.92 -18.45
CA ASN A 173 19.53 -17.58 -17.24
C ASN A 173 18.73 -17.95 -15.99
N PRO A 174 19.35 -18.63 -15.00
CA PRO A 174 18.73 -18.88 -13.71
C PRO A 174 18.25 -17.59 -13.06
N LEU A 175 17.14 -17.65 -12.32
CA LEU A 175 16.66 -16.52 -11.54
C LEU A 175 17.50 -16.36 -10.28
N ASP A 176 18.14 -15.19 -10.12
CA ASP A 176 18.95 -14.86 -8.94
C ASP A 176 18.06 -14.44 -7.77
N TYR A 177 17.07 -13.58 -8.05
CA TYR A 177 16.20 -12.99 -7.02
C TYR A 177 14.73 -13.01 -7.42
N LEU A 178 13.88 -13.36 -6.45
CA LEU A 178 12.43 -13.31 -6.55
C LEU A 178 11.89 -12.38 -5.46
N VAL A 179 11.29 -11.26 -5.89
CA VAL A 179 10.72 -10.24 -5.01
C VAL A 179 9.20 -10.35 -5.07
N ILE A 180 8.57 -10.69 -3.95
CA ILE A 180 7.13 -10.91 -3.88
C ILE A 180 6.48 -9.88 -2.97
N GLU A 181 5.58 -9.08 -3.53
CA GLU A 181 4.58 -8.36 -2.77
C GLU A 181 3.46 -9.32 -2.35
N ALA A 182 3.19 -9.35 -1.05
CA ALA A 182 2.07 -10.07 -0.45
C ALA A 182 1.19 -9.07 0.31
N SER A 183 -0.07 -8.95 -0.10
CA SER A 183 -1.04 -8.17 0.66
C SER A 183 -1.24 -8.76 2.05
N GLU A 184 -1.30 -7.89 3.03
CA GLU A 184 -1.54 -8.20 4.42
C GLU A 184 -2.92 -8.81 4.63
N VAL A 185 -3.95 -8.29 3.95
CA VAL A 185 -5.32 -8.79 4.02
C VAL A 185 -5.83 -9.11 2.63
N GLN A 186 -6.56 -10.22 2.52
CA GLN A 186 -7.13 -10.70 1.28
C GLN A 186 -8.49 -11.35 1.54
N GLY A 187 -9.36 -11.32 0.55
CA GLY A 187 -10.67 -11.94 0.66
C GLY A 187 -11.71 -11.35 -0.28
N TRP A 188 -12.96 -11.65 0.03
CA TRP A 188 -14.13 -11.19 -0.69
C TRP A 188 -14.98 -10.32 0.25
N LEU A 189 -15.94 -9.58 -0.28
CA LEU A 189 -16.83 -8.77 0.55
C LEU A 189 -17.49 -9.64 1.63
N GLY A 190 -17.24 -9.32 2.91
CA GLY A 190 -17.74 -10.08 4.06
C GLY A 190 -17.05 -11.43 4.32
N LYS A 191 -15.95 -11.75 3.62
CA LYS A 191 -15.19 -13.00 3.82
C LYS A 191 -13.68 -12.75 3.75
N LEU A 192 -13.05 -12.64 4.92
CA LEU A 192 -11.61 -12.57 5.08
C LEU A 192 -10.95 -13.96 4.87
N MET A 193 -9.83 -13.99 4.15
CA MET A 193 -8.95 -15.16 4.06
C MET A 193 -7.97 -15.14 5.25
N HIS A 194 -8.38 -15.76 6.36
CA HIS A 194 -7.56 -15.81 7.56
C HIS A 194 -6.20 -16.49 7.34
N ASN A 195 -5.14 -15.90 7.89
CA ASN A 195 -3.75 -16.34 7.77
C ASN A 195 -3.21 -16.34 6.33
N HIS A 196 -3.74 -15.48 5.45
CA HIS A 196 -3.33 -15.46 4.04
C HIS A 196 -1.83 -15.13 3.92
N ALA A 197 -1.38 -14.03 4.54
CA ALA A 197 0.03 -13.63 4.50
C ALA A 197 0.96 -14.69 5.10
N LEU A 198 0.53 -15.36 6.18
CA LEU A 198 1.27 -16.48 6.78
C LEU A 198 1.45 -17.64 5.80
N LEU A 199 0.35 -18.04 5.16
CA LEU A 199 0.33 -19.15 4.21
C LEU A 199 1.22 -18.85 3.00
N MET A 200 1.12 -17.64 2.45
CA MET A 200 1.94 -17.20 1.33
C MET A 200 3.42 -17.10 1.70
N THR A 201 3.74 -16.58 2.89
CA THR A 201 5.13 -16.52 3.39
C THR A 201 5.74 -17.91 3.49
N LYS A 202 5.00 -18.88 4.03
CA LYS A 202 5.44 -20.28 4.10
C LYS A 202 5.64 -20.90 2.73
N ALA A 203 4.78 -20.59 1.76
CA ALA A 203 4.91 -21.05 0.39
C ALA A 203 6.15 -20.47 -0.31
N VAL A 204 6.44 -19.19 -0.08
CA VAL A 204 7.63 -18.51 -0.61
C VAL A 204 8.91 -19.00 0.07
N ASN A 205 8.88 -19.30 1.37
CA ASN A 205 10.06 -19.66 2.16
C ASN A 205 11.22 -18.65 1.95
N PRO A 206 11.01 -17.37 2.32
CA PRO A 206 11.90 -16.26 1.96
C PRO A 206 13.24 -16.30 2.70
N ASP A 207 14.23 -15.61 2.14
CA ASP A 207 15.49 -15.25 2.80
C ASP A 207 15.39 -13.87 3.46
N VAL A 208 14.48 -13.00 2.99
CA VAL A 208 14.19 -11.70 3.61
C VAL A 208 12.68 -11.46 3.64
N GLY A 209 12.14 -11.11 4.81
CA GLY A 209 10.78 -10.59 4.94
C GLY A 209 10.82 -9.12 5.31
N VAL A 210 9.94 -8.31 4.73
CA VAL A 210 9.88 -6.87 4.99
C VAL A 210 8.46 -6.50 5.39
N VAL A 211 8.32 -5.77 6.50
CA VAL A 211 7.03 -5.19 6.91
C VAL A 211 7.17 -3.67 7.02
N THR A 212 6.38 -2.94 6.25
CA THR A 212 6.50 -1.47 6.13
C THR A 212 5.74 -0.71 7.22
N ASN A 213 4.46 -1.01 7.44
CA ASN A 213 3.59 -0.36 8.42
C ASN A 213 2.29 -1.18 8.62
N VAL A 214 1.57 -0.88 9.68
CA VAL A 214 0.22 -1.38 9.97
C VAL A 214 -0.70 -0.19 10.22
N ALA A 215 -1.68 -0.04 9.36
CA ALA A 215 -2.75 0.93 9.47
C ALA A 215 -4.10 0.30 9.08
N ILE A 216 -5.20 0.93 9.47
CA ILE A 216 -6.52 0.50 9.03
C ILE A 216 -6.67 0.85 7.54
N ASP A 217 -6.80 -0.19 6.72
CA ASP A 217 -7.21 -0.12 5.32
C ASP A 217 -8.18 -1.29 5.05
N HIS A 218 -8.76 -1.37 3.85
CA HIS A 218 -9.68 -2.46 3.48
C HIS A 218 -10.93 -2.57 4.37
N ILE A 219 -11.51 -1.43 4.73
CA ILE A 219 -12.79 -1.35 5.48
C ILE A 219 -13.84 -2.21 4.77
N GLY A 220 -14.43 -3.14 5.53
CA GLY A 220 -15.38 -4.15 5.04
C GLY A 220 -14.80 -5.56 4.86
N LEU A 221 -13.47 -5.71 4.87
CA LEU A 221 -12.77 -7.01 5.00
C LEU A 221 -12.24 -7.22 6.42
N VAL A 222 -11.68 -6.16 7.00
CA VAL A 222 -11.21 -6.09 8.38
C VAL A 222 -11.93 -4.98 9.14
N ASN A 223 -12.10 -5.16 10.45
CA ASN A 223 -12.86 -4.27 11.31
C ASN A 223 -12.00 -3.55 12.36
N SER A 224 -10.74 -3.96 12.55
CA SER A 224 -9.84 -3.32 13.50
C SER A 224 -8.37 -3.37 13.07
N ILE A 225 -7.57 -2.48 13.66
CA ILE A 225 -6.12 -2.46 13.43
C ILE A 225 -5.45 -3.72 13.99
N GLU A 226 -6.02 -4.35 15.02
CA GLU A 226 -5.56 -5.62 15.58
C GLU A 226 -5.72 -6.77 14.58
N GLU A 227 -6.80 -6.79 13.79
CA GLU A 227 -6.97 -7.78 12.72
C GLU A 227 -5.91 -7.59 11.62
N VAL A 228 -5.65 -6.35 11.22
CA VAL A 228 -4.57 -6.04 10.24
C VAL A 228 -3.22 -6.45 10.79
N PHE A 229 -2.94 -6.15 12.07
CA PHE A 229 -1.70 -6.55 12.73
C PHE A 229 -1.54 -8.08 12.76
N GLU A 230 -2.59 -8.82 13.14
CA GLU A 230 -2.55 -10.28 13.21
C GLU A 230 -2.28 -10.88 11.83
N GLU A 231 -2.95 -10.42 10.78
CA GLU A 231 -2.69 -10.91 9.42
C GLU A 231 -1.30 -10.50 8.91
N THR A 232 -0.88 -9.25 9.09
CA THR A 232 0.45 -8.76 8.67
C THR A 232 1.57 -9.51 9.39
N SER A 233 1.39 -9.86 10.66
CA SER A 233 2.34 -10.67 11.45
C SER A 233 2.58 -12.06 10.85
N GLY A 234 1.74 -12.49 9.90
CA GLY A 234 1.94 -13.68 9.09
C GLY A 234 3.29 -13.71 8.36
N ILE A 235 3.88 -12.55 8.02
CA ILE A 235 5.26 -12.50 7.50
C ILE A 235 6.24 -13.02 8.55
N ALA A 236 6.24 -12.46 9.75
CA ALA A 236 7.14 -12.88 10.83
C ALA A 236 6.92 -14.35 11.22
N LYS A 237 5.64 -14.74 11.43
CA LYS A 237 5.23 -16.12 11.79
C LYS A 237 5.53 -17.16 10.70
N GLY A 238 5.67 -16.72 9.44
CA GLY A 238 5.87 -17.60 8.30
C GLY A 238 7.33 -17.85 7.94
N MET A 239 8.25 -17.02 8.46
CA MET A 239 9.68 -17.15 8.24
C MET A 239 10.32 -18.15 9.20
N ASN A 240 11.29 -18.92 8.69
CA ASN A 240 12.06 -19.91 9.48
C ASN A 240 13.59 -19.72 9.36
N LYS A 241 14.03 -18.77 8.53
CA LYS A 241 15.43 -18.44 8.27
C LYS A 241 15.55 -17.01 7.74
N GLY A 242 16.78 -16.53 7.66
CA GLY A 242 17.09 -15.27 6.98
C GLY A 242 16.82 -14.07 7.86
N THR A 243 16.40 -12.95 7.27
CA THR A 243 16.27 -11.68 7.99
C THR A 243 14.88 -11.09 7.87
N LEU A 244 14.28 -10.74 9.00
CA LEU A 244 13.03 -9.99 9.11
C LEU A 244 13.35 -8.50 9.27
N VAL A 245 13.01 -7.72 8.25
CA VAL A 245 13.18 -6.26 8.20
C VAL A 245 11.91 -5.57 8.69
N LEU A 246 12.02 -4.81 9.77
CA LEU A 246 10.88 -4.19 10.46
C LEU A 246 11.03 -2.67 10.56
N ASN A 247 9.93 -1.97 10.33
CA ASN A 247 9.81 -0.55 10.65
C ASN A 247 9.76 -0.36 12.16
N HIS A 248 10.76 0.29 12.72
CA HIS A 248 10.83 0.58 14.14
C HIS A 248 9.85 1.69 14.57
N ASP A 249 9.50 2.62 13.67
CA ASP A 249 8.63 3.75 14.02
C ASP A 249 7.16 3.36 14.16
N ASP A 250 6.79 2.19 13.64
CA ASP A 250 5.45 1.64 13.75
C ASP A 250 5.39 0.64 14.91
N LYS A 251 4.64 0.99 15.96
CA LYS A 251 4.54 0.19 17.19
C LYS A 251 4.07 -1.26 16.93
N TYR A 252 3.21 -1.48 15.93
CA TYR A 252 2.71 -2.81 15.62
C TYR A 252 3.79 -3.61 14.89
N VAL A 253 4.43 -3.00 13.90
CA VAL A 253 5.53 -3.64 13.15
C VAL A 253 6.72 -3.95 14.05
N PHE A 254 7.10 -3.03 14.93
CA PHE A 254 8.16 -3.24 15.92
C PHE A 254 7.92 -4.50 16.76
N ASN A 255 6.69 -4.69 17.25
CA ASN A 255 6.33 -5.86 18.06
C ASN A 255 6.28 -7.17 17.27
N MET A 256 6.41 -7.16 15.94
CA MET A 256 6.40 -8.40 15.15
C MET A 256 7.67 -9.24 15.32
N ALA A 257 8.74 -8.66 15.84
CA ALA A 257 9.97 -9.38 16.16
C ALA A 257 9.71 -10.55 17.13
N ASP A 258 8.75 -10.41 18.05
CA ASP A 258 8.39 -11.44 19.03
C ASP A 258 7.76 -12.70 18.40
N PHE A 259 7.29 -12.60 17.15
CA PHE A 259 6.72 -13.74 16.42
C PHE A 259 7.75 -14.48 15.56
N ALA A 260 8.95 -13.93 15.38
CA ALA A 260 9.98 -14.54 14.56
C ALA A 260 10.59 -15.76 15.27
N GLU A 261 10.89 -16.81 14.52
CA GLU A 261 11.66 -17.94 15.05
C GLU A 261 13.09 -17.47 15.43
N SER A 262 13.73 -18.12 16.41
CA SER A 262 15.08 -17.76 16.86
C SER A 262 16.16 -17.85 15.77
N SER A 263 15.87 -18.53 14.65
CA SER A 263 16.72 -18.65 13.47
C SER A 263 16.56 -17.51 12.46
N VAL A 264 15.63 -16.59 12.70
CA VAL A 264 15.38 -15.41 11.87
C VAL A 264 16.01 -14.20 12.56
N GLU A 265 16.95 -13.55 11.89
CA GLU A 265 17.57 -12.33 12.39
C GLU A 265 16.62 -11.14 12.18
N THR A 266 16.54 -10.22 13.14
CA THR A 266 15.75 -8.99 12.98
C THR A 266 16.65 -7.83 12.57
N PHE A 267 16.21 -7.06 11.57
CA PHE A 267 16.85 -5.82 11.12
C PHE A 267 15.82 -4.68 11.16
N TYR A 268 16.17 -3.57 11.79
CA TYR A 268 15.26 -2.44 11.91
C TYR A 268 15.58 -1.31 10.94
N PHE A 269 14.56 -0.58 10.52
CA PHE A 269 14.74 0.75 9.94
C PHE A 269 13.91 1.80 10.66
N SER A 270 14.38 3.05 10.68
CA SER A 270 13.70 4.16 11.35
C SER A 270 13.93 5.48 10.64
N MET A 271 12.89 6.31 10.59
CA MET A 271 12.87 7.71 10.20
C MET A 271 13.44 8.64 11.28
N ASN A 272 13.73 8.12 12.48
CA ASN A 272 14.12 8.90 13.64
C ASN A 272 15.51 8.54 14.16
N SER A 273 16.30 9.57 14.47
CA SER A 273 17.66 9.47 14.98
C SER A 273 17.76 9.04 16.46
N VAL A 274 16.65 8.84 17.16
CA VAL A 274 16.59 8.55 18.62
C VAL A 274 17.26 7.22 19.00
N ILE A 275 17.55 6.34 18.02
CA ILE A 275 18.33 5.12 18.25
C ILE A 275 19.82 5.44 18.54
N LYS A 276 20.28 6.70 18.37
CA LYS A 276 21.64 7.15 18.73
C LYS A 276 21.97 6.96 20.23
N ASP A 277 20.97 6.98 21.13
CA ASP A 277 21.22 7.00 22.58
C ASP A 277 21.22 5.62 23.27
N ILE A 278 20.86 4.54 22.57
CA ILE A 278 20.79 3.20 23.19
C ILE A 278 22.18 2.52 23.25
N ASN A 279 23.18 2.97 22.48
CA ASN A 279 24.44 2.21 22.29
C ASN A 279 25.76 2.94 22.62
N ILE A 280 25.78 3.98 23.46
CA ILE A 280 27.04 4.69 23.82
C ILE A 280 27.56 4.35 25.23
N ASN A 281 26.81 3.64 26.09
CA ASN A 281 27.30 3.25 27.42
C ASN A 281 27.70 1.77 27.51
N THR A 282 28.74 1.36 26.78
CA THR A 282 29.50 0.15 27.14
C THR A 282 30.39 0.47 28.34
N ASN A 283 29.83 0.41 29.55
CA ASN A 283 30.63 0.18 30.76
C ASN A 283 30.32 -1.20 31.29
N THR A 284 31.27 -2.09 31.06
CA THR A 284 31.42 -3.41 31.69
C THR A 284 31.12 -3.36 33.18
N ILE A 285 30.04 -4.02 33.60
CA ILE A 285 29.89 -4.52 34.96
C ILE A 285 29.90 -6.04 34.87
N THR A 286 31.07 -6.63 35.13
CA THR A 286 31.23 -8.05 35.40
C THR A 286 30.53 -8.38 36.72
N ASN A 287 29.38 -9.05 36.67
CA ASN A 287 28.80 -9.69 37.86
C ASN A 287 29.12 -11.18 37.86
N ASN A 288 30.17 -11.52 38.62
CA ASN A 288 30.25 -12.81 39.30
C ASN A 288 29.15 -12.84 40.37
N ASN A 289 28.23 -13.79 40.29
CA ASN A 289 27.92 -14.68 41.42
C ASN A 289 26.89 -15.76 41.03
N ALA A 290 27.26 -16.98 41.39
CA ALA A 290 26.48 -18.21 41.28
C ALA A 290 25.48 -18.37 42.44
N ASN A 291 24.46 -19.22 42.19
CA ASN A 291 23.54 -19.89 43.14
C ASN A 291 22.57 -18.95 43.90
N THR A 292 21.27 -19.23 44.02
CA THR A 292 20.61 -20.49 44.41
C THR A 292 19.14 -20.55 43.96
N ASN A 293 18.66 -21.78 43.73
CA ASN A 293 17.27 -22.23 43.67
C ASN A 293 16.33 -21.61 44.73
N THR A 294 15.10 -21.24 44.34
CA THR A 294 13.90 -21.55 45.14
C THR A 294 12.62 -21.55 44.31
N LYS A 295 11.76 -22.53 44.63
CA LYS A 295 10.49 -22.89 43.97
C LYS A 295 9.33 -21.97 44.36
N VAL A 296 8.36 -21.95 43.44
CA VAL A 296 6.96 -21.50 43.55
C VAL A 296 6.23 -22.17 44.73
N ASN A 297 5.46 -21.40 45.51
CA ASN A 297 4.04 -21.66 45.85
C ASN A 297 3.46 -20.66 46.88
N ASP A 298 2.23 -20.22 46.57
CA ASP A 298 1.13 -19.78 47.43
C ASP A 298 1.25 -18.47 48.26
N ILE A 299 0.30 -17.53 48.04
CA ILE A 299 -0.85 -17.25 48.92
C ILE A 299 -1.65 -16.01 48.43
N ASN A 300 -2.91 -16.29 48.11
CA ASN A 300 -4.15 -15.53 48.23
C ASN A 300 -4.17 -14.08 48.79
N ASN A 301 -4.86 -13.22 48.03
CA ASN A 301 -6.08 -12.49 48.39
C ASN A 301 -6.08 -11.69 49.72
N THR A 302 -6.04 -10.36 49.63
CA THR A 302 -6.97 -9.40 50.31
C THR A 302 -6.50 -7.96 50.15
N GLY A 303 -7.42 -7.05 49.83
CA GLY A 303 -7.30 -5.64 50.19
C GLY A 303 -7.01 -4.65 49.06
N ILE A 304 -8.05 -4.31 48.30
CA ILE A 304 -8.14 -2.97 47.70
C ILE A 304 -8.20 -1.98 48.87
N ASN A 305 -7.22 -1.10 48.97
CA ASN A 305 -7.34 0.20 49.64
C ASN A 305 -6.32 1.19 49.04
N ASN A 306 -6.85 2.30 48.54
CA ASN A 306 -6.23 3.52 48.03
C ASN A 306 -4.77 3.76 48.42
N VAL A 307 -3.90 3.95 47.42
CA VAL A 307 -2.70 4.79 47.52
C VAL A 307 -2.52 5.60 46.23
N ASP A 308 -2.22 6.88 46.43
CA ASP A 308 -2.08 7.98 45.49
C ASP A 308 -1.33 7.69 44.18
N ILE A 309 -1.93 8.16 43.08
CA ILE A 309 -1.31 8.30 41.77
C ILE A 309 -0.41 9.55 41.85
N ASN A 310 0.84 9.38 42.27
CA ASN A 310 1.95 10.32 42.07
C ASN A 310 3.28 9.60 42.32
N ASN A 311 3.61 8.62 41.47
CA ASN A 311 4.99 8.15 41.23
C ASN A 311 4.98 7.13 40.07
N THR A 312 4.94 7.61 38.84
CA THR A 312 5.40 6.81 37.69
C THR A 312 6.92 6.86 37.65
N LYS A 313 7.56 6.00 38.45
CA LYS A 313 8.91 5.53 38.18
C LYS A 313 8.80 4.14 37.56
N ASP A 314 9.31 4.05 36.34
CA ASP A 314 9.95 2.89 35.75
C ASP A 314 9.10 1.61 35.63
N ILE A 315 8.23 1.61 34.61
CA ILE A 315 7.95 0.38 33.85
C ILE A 315 8.91 0.39 32.65
N THR A 316 10.18 0.13 32.92
CA THR A 316 11.20 -0.19 31.90
C THR A 316 11.65 -1.60 32.16
N ASN A 317 10.95 -2.58 31.59
CA ASN A 317 11.45 -3.95 31.51
C ASN A 317 11.10 -4.51 30.12
N ASN A 318 12.16 -4.91 29.42
CA ASN A 318 12.25 -5.52 28.08
C ASN A 318 12.31 -4.58 26.86
N VAL A 319 13.22 -3.60 26.88
CA VAL A 319 13.83 -3.11 25.62
C VAL A 319 15.16 -3.87 25.48
N ASN A 320 15.16 -4.94 24.70
CA ASN A 320 16.40 -5.60 24.32
C ASN A 320 17.16 -4.68 23.36
N ASP A 321 18.45 -4.49 23.66
CA ASP A 321 19.41 -3.71 22.90
C ASP A 321 19.35 -4.05 21.39
N ILE A 322 18.97 -3.06 20.57
CA ILE A 322 19.19 -3.14 19.13
C ILE A 322 20.70 -3.08 18.96
N GLU A 323 21.35 -4.22 18.68
CA GLU A 323 22.76 -4.22 18.29
C GLU A 323 22.95 -3.24 17.12
N SER A 324 23.83 -2.26 17.28
CA SER A 324 24.07 -1.13 16.34
C SER A 324 24.38 -1.54 14.88
N ASN A 325 24.57 -2.84 14.62
CA ASN A 325 24.85 -3.40 13.31
C ASN A 325 23.61 -3.75 12.48
N ASN A 326 22.43 -3.89 13.11
CA ASN A 326 21.18 -4.35 12.47
C ASN A 326 20.12 -3.25 12.41
N CYS A 327 20.55 -2.00 12.18
CA CYS A 327 19.65 -0.87 12.03
C CYS A 327 20.09 0.06 10.90
N LEU A 328 19.11 0.61 10.18
CA LEU A 328 19.27 1.68 9.20
C LEU A 328 18.42 2.88 9.62
N ILE A 329 19.04 4.06 9.72
CA ILE A 329 18.38 5.23 10.30
C ILE A 329 18.43 6.39 9.32
N TYR A 330 17.33 7.11 9.16
CA TYR A 330 17.35 8.45 8.61
C TYR A 330 17.60 9.47 9.73
N ASP A 331 18.70 10.21 9.60
CA ASP A 331 19.08 11.27 10.53
C ASP A 331 18.59 12.61 10.00
N THR A 332 17.55 13.13 10.65
CA THR A 332 16.85 14.36 10.23
C THR A 332 17.75 15.60 10.29
N GLU A 333 18.71 15.65 11.23
CA GLU A 333 19.66 16.75 11.38
C GLU A 333 20.64 16.81 10.20
N SER A 334 21.27 15.68 9.89
CA SER A 334 22.23 15.58 8.79
C SER A 334 21.59 15.31 7.42
N LYS A 335 20.25 15.16 7.39
CA LYS A 335 19.46 14.84 6.19
C LYS A 335 20.02 13.64 5.41
N SER A 336 20.48 12.64 6.15
CA SER A 336 21.24 11.50 5.62
C SER A 336 20.73 10.17 6.13
N ILE A 337 20.76 9.17 5.25
CA ILE A 337 20.58 7.76 5.64
C ILE A 337 21.92 7.24 6.19
N ILE A 338 21.90 6.75 7.42
CA ILE A 338 23.06 6.28 8.18
C ILE A 338 22.98 4.76 8.36
N TYR A 339 24.07 4.08 8.02
CA TYR A 339 24.29 2.66 8.29
C TYR A 339 25.63 2.46 8.99
N LYS A 340 25.66 1.71 10.10
CA LYS A 340 26.89 1.46 10.90
C LYS A 340 27.66 2.75 11.20
N SER A 341 26.93 3.76 11.69
CA SER A 341 27.45 5.09 12.04
C SER A 341 28.09 5.88 10.88
N LYS A 342 27.82 5.49 9.62
CA LYS A 342 28.32 6.20 8.44
C LYS A 342 27.15 6.65 7.57
N PRO A 343 27.13 7.92 7.11
CA PRO A 343 26.17 8.33 6.09
C PRO A 343 26.49 7.58 4.80
N ILE A 344 25.46 6.97 4.20
CA ILE A 344 25.57 6.23 2.93
C ILE A 344 24.86 6.96 1.78
N LEU A 345 23.89 7.82 2.07
CA LEU A 345 23.09 8.54 1.07
C LEU A 345 22.47 9.80 1.68
N ASN A 346 22.58 10.94 1.02
CA ASN A 346 21.83 12.15 1.40
C ASN A 346 20.44 12.12 0.77
N ILE A 347 19.41 12.63 1.46
CA ILE A 347 18.04 12.65 0.93
C ILE A 347 17.88 13.53 -0.31
N GLU A 348 18.75 14.52 -0.50
CA GLU A 348 18.78 15.39 -1.69
C GLU A 348 19.17 14.63 -2.96
N GLU A 349 19.79 13.46 -2.80
CA GLU A 349 20.17 12.57 -3.91
C GLU A 349 19.07 11.55 -4.24
N LEU A 350 17.95 11.56 -3.50
CA LEU A 350 16.81 10.71 -3.79
C LEU A 350 15.98 11.29 -4.95
N PRO A 351 15.33 10.43 -5.76
CA PRO A 351 14.40 10.88 -6.80
C PRO A 351 13.23 11.70 -6.23
N PHE A 352 12.84 11.40 -4.99
CA PHE A 352 11.77 12.07 -4.24
C PHE A 352 12.18 12.14 -2.76
N ASN A 353 11.73 13.17 -2.04
CA ASN A 353 12.15 13.43 -0.66
C ASN A 353 10.96 13.54 0.32
N SER A 354 9.83 12.89 0.01
CA SER A 354 8.71 12.78 0.96
C SER A 354 8.99 11.72 2.03
N ASP A 355 8.42 11.90 3.22
CA ASP A 355 8.65 11.00 4.36
C ASP A 355 8.31 9.54 4.03
N HIS A 356 7.18 9.29 3.37
CA HIS A 356 6.81 7.95 2.93
C HIS A 356 7.79 7.36 1.90
N PHE A 357 8.34 8.19 1.00
CA PHE A 357 9.33 7.71 0.05
C PHE A 357 10.65 7.37 0.74
N ILE A 358 11.09 8.18 1.71
CA ILE A 358 12.27 7.91 2.52
C ILE A 358 12.05 6.62 3.32
N GLN A 359 10.90 6.43 3.96
CA GLN A 359 10.56 5.22 4.71
C GLN A 359 10.61 3.96 3.83
N ASN A 360 10.01 4.01 2.63
CA ASN A 360 10.09 2.91 1.65
C ASN A 360 11.53 2.66 1.18
N THR A 361 12.32 3.73 1.03
CA THR A 361 13.74 3.65 0.67
C THR A 361 14.55 2.96 1.76
N LEU A 362 14.31 3.31 3.03
CA LEU A 362 14.95 2.66 4.17
C LEU A 362 14.61 1.17 4.23
N ALA A 363 13.34 0.80 4.00
CA ALA A 363 12.91 -0.60 3.94
C ALA A 363 13.63 -1.36 2.81
N ALA A 364 13.71 -0.78 1.61
CA ALA A 364 14.37 -1.39 0.46
C ALA A 364 15.89 -1.54 0.64
N ILE A 365 16.56 -0.52 1.18
CA ILE A 365 17.99 -0.56 1.51
C ILE A 365 18.24 -1.65 2.56
N SER A 366 17.43 -1.71 3.61
CA SER A 366 17.56 -2.70 4.69
C SER A 366 17.43 -4.13 4.17
N ALA A 367 16.48 -4.38 3.26
CA ALA A 367 16.35 -5.67 2.59
C ALA A 367 17.59 -6.02 1.76
N CYS A 368 18.11 -5.08 0.99
CA CYS A 368 19.31 -5.30 0.16
C CYS A 368 20.59 -5.50 1.00
N LEU A 369 20.71 -4.78 2.13
CA LEU A 369 21.80 -4.98 3.09
C LEU A 369 21.73 -6.38 3.71
N SER A 370 20.53 -6.87 4.05
CA SER A 370 20.31 -8.22 4.58
C SER A 370 20.68 -9.31 3.56
N LEU A 371 20.56 -9.02 2.27
CA LEU A 371 21.04 -9.87 1.17
C LEU A 371 22.55 -9.75 0.91
N ASN A 372 23.28 -8.95 1.68
CA ASN A 372 24.71 -8.63 1.50
C ASN A 372 25.03 -7.98 0.15
N ILE A 373 24.10 -7.21 -0.43
CA ILE A 373 24.38 -6.37 -1.60
C ILE A 373 25.34 -5.25 -1.20
N LYS A 374 26.32 -4.94 -2.06
CA LYS A 374 27.32 -3.91 -1.75
C LYS A 374 26.63 -2.55 -1.60
N ILE A 375 26.98 -1.81 -0.54
CA ILE A 375 26.43 -0.47 -0.26
C ILE A 375 26.48 0.44 -1.49
N LYS A 376 27.60 0.42 -2.24
CA LYS A 376 27.74 1.21 -3.47
C LYS A 376 26.65 0.88 -4.49
N ASP A 377 26.40 -0.41 -4.74
CA ASP A 377 25.42 -0.86 -5.73
C ASP A 377 23.98 -0.54 -5.25
N ILE A 378 23.73 -0.62 -3.93
CA ILE A 378 22.46 -0.17 -3.34
C ILE A 378 22.25 1.32 -3.59
N VAL A 379 23.24 2.14 -3.27
CA VAL A 379 23.17 3.60 -3.42
C VAL A 379 22.98 4.00 -4.89
N ASP A 380 23.73 3.39 -5.81
CA ASP A 380 23.59 3.64 -7.25
C ASP A 380 22.21 3.19 -7.76
N GLY A 381 21.70 2.06 -7.27
CA GLY A 381 20.35 1.57 -7.56
C GLY A 381 19.26 2.54 -7.09
N VAL A 382 19.35 3.05 -5.85
CA VAL A 382 18.38 4.02 -5.30
C VAL A 382 18.39 5.33 -6.08
N LYS A 383 19.57 5.89 -6.37
CA LYS A 383 19.70 7.16 -7.14
C LYS A 383 19.13 7.05 -8.55
N SER A 384 19.24 5.87 -9.17
CA SER A 384 18.73 5.61 -10.52
C SER A 384 17.27 5.13 -10.55
N TYR A 385 16.62 5.03 -9.39
CA TYR A 385 15.27 4.48 -9.26
C TYR A 385 14.27 5.27 -10.10
N LYS A 386 13.51 4.53 -10.91
CA LYS A 386 12.36 5.07 -11.64
C LYS A 386 11.11 4.50 -11.01
N SER A 387 10.20 5.38 -10.58
CA SER A 387 8.96 4.92 -9.98
C SER A 387 8.09 4.15 -10.98
N LEU A 388 7.32 3.20 -10.44
CA LEU A 388 6.27 2.54 -11.20
C LEU A 388 5.28 3.59 -11.72
N LYS A 389 4.65 3.27 -12.85
CA LYS A 389 3.51 4.05 -13.33
C LYS A 389 2.47 4.21 -12.21
N ARG A 390 1.88 5.41 -12.11
CA ARG A 390 0.95 5.79 -11.02
C ARG A 390 1.50 5.65 -9.59
N ARG A 391 2.82 5.60 -9.34
CA ARG A 391 3.39 5.58 -7.97
C ARG A 391 4.31 6.79 -7.78
N PHE A 392 3.71 7.92 -7.42
CA PHE A 392 4.36 9.22 -7.22
C PHE A 392 5.33 9.57 -8.35
N ARG A 393 4.84 9.55 -9.59
CA ARG A 393 5.67 9.69 -10.80
C ARG A 393 5.52 11.07 -11.41
N LYS A 394 6.64 11.73 -11.67
CA LYS A 394 6.67 12.97 -12.44
C LYS A 394 6.51 12.67 -13.94
N ILE A 395 5.40 13.09 -14.54
CA ILE A 395 5.10 12.86 -15.96
C ILE A 395 5.36 14.08 -16.85
N ASN A 396 5.40 15.28 -16.28
CA ASN A 396 5.80 16.51 -16.98
C ASN A 396 6.56 17.45 -16.04
N CYS A 397 7.38 18.36 -16.60
CA CYS A 397 8.11 19.37 -15.86
C CYS A 397 7.48 20.76 -15.90
N ASN A 398 6.79 21.12 -17.00
CA ASN A 398 6.25 22.46 -17.23
C ASN A 398 4.82 22.40 -17.82
N PRO A 399 3.76 22.61 -17.01
CA PRO A 399 3.74 22.58 -15.54
C PRO A 399 4.30 21.26 -14.98
N THR A 400 4.73 21.25 -13.73
CA THR A 400 5.09 19.98 -13.09
C THR A 400 3.82 19.15 -12.90
N ILE A 401 3.80 17.92 -13.42
CA ILE A 401 2.66 17.01 -13.24
C ILE A 401 3.14 15.77 -12.52
N ILE A 402 2.54 15.51 -11.35
CA ILE A 402 2.77 14.33 -10.51
C ILE A 402 1.55 13.41 -10.61
N ASP A 403 1.80 12.13 -10.83
CA ASP A 403 0.79 11.09 -11.03
C ASP A 403 0.93 10.00 -9.95
N ASP A 404 -0.12 9.80 -9.15
CA ASP A 404 -0.19 8.81 -8.08
C ASP A 404 -1.52 8.04 -8.08
N PHE A 405 -1.50 6.79 -7.61
CA PHE A 405 -2.65 5.89 -7.51
C PHE A 405 -3.43 6.06 -6.20
N ALA A 406 -3.06 7.00 -5.34
CA ALA A 406 -3.72 7.31 -4.07
C ALA A 406 -5.24 7.29 -4.19
N HIS A 407 -5.88 6.38 -3.46
CA HIS A 407 -7.31 6.11 -3.55
C HIS A 407 -7.94 5.66 -2.22
N ASN A 408 -7.13 5.60 -1.16
CA ASN A 408 -7.55 5.39 0.23
C ASN A 408 -7.17 6.65 1.04
N PRO A 409 -7.76 6.86 2.23
CA PRO A 409 -7.55 8.09 3.00
C PRO A 409 -6.09 8.41 3.29
N GLU A 410 -5.32 7.42 3.75
CA GLU A 410 -3.91 7.61 4.12
C GLU A 410 -3.04 7.94 2.90
N GLY A 411 -3.21 7.22 1.78
CA GLY A 411 -2.49 7.48 0.54
C GLY A 411 -2.83 8.85 -0.06
N ILE A 412 -4.08 9.29 0.05
CA ILE A 412 -4.51 10.63 -0.39
C ILE A 412 -3.79 11.72 0.43
N LYS A 413 -3.83 11.64 1.77
CA LYS A 413 -3.15 12.60 2.65
C LYS A 413 -1.64 12.60 2.39
N ALA A 414 -1.04 11.41 2.34
CA ALA A 414 0.38 11.22 2.08
C ALA A 414 0.82 11.89 0.76
N THR A 415 0.05 11.69 -0.30
CA THR A 415 0.38 12.22 -1.63
C THR A 415 0.21 13.73 -1.70
N ILE A 416 -0.86 14.26 -1.13
CA ILE A 416 -1.12 15.71 -1.07
C ILE A 416 -0.03 16.41 -0.25
N ASN A 417 0.34 15.86 0.91
CA ASN A 417 1.43 16.39 1.73
C ASN A 417 2.81 16.22 1.07
N ALA A 418 3.00 15.20 0.23
CA ALA A 418 4.26 15.02 -0.48
C ALA A 418 4.46 16.08 -1.58
N VAL A 419 3.40 16.45 -2.33
CA VAL A 419 3.52 17.45 -3.40
C VAL A 419 3.69 18.88 -2.89
N THR A 420 3.35 19.17 -1.63
CA THR A 420 3.54 20.53 -1.07
C THR A 420 5.02 20.87 -0.86
N ASN A 421 5.87 19.85 -0.74
CA ASN A 421 7.33 20.01 -0.65
C ASN A 421 7.99 20.28 -2.03
N PHE A 422 7.24 20.22 -3.12
CA PHE A 422 7.76 20.56 -4.45
C PHE A 422 7.72 22.07 -4.68
N PRO A 423 8.70 22.67 -5.37
CA PRO A 423 8.60 24.07 -5.78
C PRO A 423 7.41 24.27 -6.72
N HIS A 424 6.45 25.11 -6.33
CA HIS A 424 5.28 25.46 -7.13
C HIS A 424 4.69 26.80 -6.69
N LYS A 425 3.98 27.47 -7.61
CA LYS A 425 3.19 28.69 -7.33
C LYS A 425 1.73 28.40 -7.01
N ASN A 426 1.09 27.52 -7.79
CA ASN A 426 -0.25 27.04 -7.51
C ASN A 426 -0.27 25.52 -7.55
N LEU A 427 -1.11 24.91 -6.71
CA LEU A 427 -1.33 23.48 -6.65
C LEU A 427 -2.73 23.17 -7.19
N LYS A 428 -2.83 22.36 -8.24
CA LYS A 428 -4.10 21.90 -8.80
C LYS A 428 -4.21 20.39 -8.60
N ILE A 429 -5.21 19.94 -7.86
CA ILE A 429 -5.41 18.52 -7.54
C ILE A 429 -6.59 18.01 -8.37
N ILE A 430 -6.33 17.08 -9.28
CA ILE A 430 -7.37 16.37 -10.04
C ILE A 430 -7.59 15.01 -9.38
N CYS A 431 -8.77 14.79 -8.81
CA CYS A 431 -9.16 13.55 -8.16
C CYS A 431 -10.27 12.84 -8.95
N ALA A 432 -10.00 11.61 -9.39
CA ALA A 432 -11.05 10.74 -9.92
C ALA A 432 -11.86 10.13 -8.76
N ILE A 433 -13.17 10.36 -8.74
CA ILE A 433 -14.10 9.76 -7.75
C ILE A 433 -14.14 8.24 -7.95
N ARG A 434 -14.25 7.47 -6.86
CA ARG A 434 -14.27 6.01 -6.94
C ARG A 434 -15.67 5.51 -7.21
N GLY A 435 -15.91 5.06 -8.43
CA GLY A 435 -17.19 4.49 -8.83
C GLY A 435 -17.38 3.06 -8.35
N SER A 436 -18.63 2.70 -8.06
CA SER A 436 -19.03 1.35 -7.64
C SER A 436 -18.27 0.88 -6.38
N ARG A 437 -18.02 1.80 -5.44
CA ARG A 437 -17.40 1.52 -4.13
C ARG A 437 -18.31 1.89 -2.96
N GLY A 438 -19.39 2.62 -3.21
CA GLY A 438 -20.39 2.98 -2.23
C GLY A 438 -20.07 4.27 -1.50
N LYS A 439 -21.02 4.64 -0.64
CA LYS A 439 -21.02 5.92 0.10
C LYS A 439 -19.83 6.04 1.05
N GLU A 440 -19.60 5.02 1.87
CA GLU A 440 -18.62 5.06 2.95
C GLU A 440 -17.20 5.34 2.44
N ILE A 441 -16.76 4.65 1.39
CA ILE A 441 -15.44 4.83 0.78
C ILE A 441 -15.27 6.24 0.19
N ASN A 442 -16.30 6.76 -0.49
CA ASN A 442 -16.22 8.11 -1.05
C ASN A 442 -16.26 9.19 0.03
N GLU A 443 -17.00 8.98 1.13
CA GLU A 443 -17.03 9.88 2.28
C GLU A 443 -15.66 9.98 2.96
N ILE A 444 -15.01 8.85 3.28
CA ILE A 444 -13.70 8.86 3.92
C ILE A 444 -12.60 9.44 3.02
N ASN A 445 -12.68 9.20 1.71
CA ASN A 445 -11.71 9.76 0.76
C ASN A 445 -11.87 11.28 0.60
N ALA A 446 -13.11 11.78 0.56
CA ALA A 446 -13.36 13.22 0.53
C ALA A 446 -12.86 13.91 1.82
N LYS A 447 -13.13 13.31 2.99
CA LYS A 447 -12.59 13.78 4.27
C LYS A 447 -11.07 13.83 4.30
N ALA A 448 -10.40 12.83 3.71
CA ALA A 448 -8.95 12.80 3.62
C ALA A 448 -8.38 13.97 2.81
N ILE A 449 -9.04 14.36 1.71
CA ILE A 449 -8.67 15.57 0.96
C ILE A 449 -8.87 16.81 1.84
N VAL A 450 -10.01 16.94 2.54
CA VAL A 450 -10.27 18.07 3.43
C VAL A 450 -9.20 18.20 4.51
N GLU A 451 -8.86 17.09 5.19
CA GLU A 451 -7.85 17.06 6.24
C GLU A 451 -6.49 17.51 5.70
N ALA A 452 -6.05 16.94 4.58
CA ALA A 452 -4.78 17.32 3.95
C ALA A 452 -4.75 18.81 3.56
N LEU A 453 -5.86 19.37 3.07
CA LEU A 453 -5.95 20.80 2.75
C LEU A 453 -5.90 21.69 3.99
N LYS A 454 -6.49 21.26 5.11
CA LYS A 454 -6.40 21.98 6.38
C LYS A 454 -4.96 22.00 6.90
N ASP A 455 -4.25 20.88 6.78
CA ASP A 455 -2.83 20.77 7.17
C ASP A 455 -1.96 21.71 6.33
N ILE A 456 -2.22 21.79 5.03
CA ILE A 456 -1.54 22.73 4.12
C ILE A 456 -1.76 24.18 4.57
N ASN A 457 -3.00 24.58 4.85
CA ASN A 457 -3.32 25.96 5.26
C ASN A 457 -2.68 26.32 6.61
N ASN A 458 -2.69 25.40 7.58
CA ASN A 458 -2.03 25.61 8.87
C ASN A 458 -0.51 25.78 8.72
N ASN A 459 0.11 25.06 7.79
CA ASN A 459 1.54 25.20 7.48
C ASN A 459 1.87 26.53 6.77
N TYR A 460 0.95 27.08 5.98
CA TYR A 460 1.11 28.43 5.41
C TYR A 460 0.98 29.51 6.49
N ASP A 461 -0.01 29.41 7.39
CA ASP A 461 -0.23 30.39 8.47
C ASP A 461 0.92 30.43 9.49
N THR A 462 1.52 29.27 9.82
CA THR A 462 2.67 29.20 10.73
C THR A 462 3.95 29.80 10.11
N ASN A 463 4.20 29.57 8.82
CA ASN A 463 5.33 30.20 8.12
C ASN A 463 5.14 31.72 7.93
N TYR A 464 3.90 32.18 7.70
CA TYR A 464 3.58 33.61 7.63
C TYR A 464 3.77 34.31 8.99
N ASN A 465 3.35 33.68 10.09
CA ASN A 465 3.53 34.21 11.43
C ASN A 465 5.00 34.22 11.89
N ASN A 466 5.82 33.23 11.48
CA ASN A 466 7.25 33.25 11.74
C ASN A 466 7.99 34.33 10.92
N HIS A 467 7.56 34.62 9.69
CA HIS A 467 8.14 35.72 8.90
C HIS A 467 7.79 37.10 9.49
N ASN A 468 6.59 37.29 10.04
CA ASN A 468 6.19 38.55 10.67
C ASN A 468 6.77 38.74 12.10
N ASN A 469 7.02 37.66 12.84
CA ASN A 469 7.66 37.76 14.17
C ASN A 469 9.16 38.06 14.09
N ASN A 470 9.84 37.74 12.99
CA ASN A 470 11.23 38.14 12.77
C ASN A 470 11.40 39.62 12.35
N HIS A 471 10.31 40.32 12.00
CA HIS A 471 10.35 41.76 11.74
C HIS A 471 9.88 42.65 12.91
N ASN A 472 9.28 42.08 13.97
CA ASN A 472 8.81 42.84 15.13
C ASN A 472 9.49 42.50 16.48
N ASN A 473 10.38 41.50 16.55
CA ASN A 473 11.16 41.25 17.77
C ASN A 473 12.49 42.02 17.76
N ASN A 474 12.38 43.35 17.84
CA ASN A 474 13.44 44.19 18.36
C ASN A 474 12.89 45.28 19.28
N HIS A 475 11.90 44.96 20.12
CA HIS A 475 11.71 45.66 21.40
C HIS A 475 10.81 44.90 22.38
N ASN A 476 11.23 44.92 23.64
CA ASN A 476 10.52 44.60 24.87
C ASN A 476 10.41 43.12 25.30
N ASN A 477 11.52 42.71 25.90
CA ASN A 477 11.58 41.91 27.13
C ASN A 477 10.52 42.37 28.16
N THR A 478 9.61 41.49 28.58
CA THR A 478 9.23 41.28 30.00
C THR A 478 8.29 40.08 30.16
N ASN A 479 8.63 39.27 31.16
CA ASN A 479 7.88 38.15 31.74
C ASN A 479 6.37 38.41 31.92
N ASN A 480 5.53 37.41 31.60
CA ASN A 480 4.58 36.89 32.59
C ASN A 480 3.93 35.56 32.19
N THR A 481 3.90 34.68 33.19
CA THR A 481 3.24 33.38 33.30
C THR A 481 1.74 33.50 33.59
N ASN A 482 0.95 32.50 33.14
CA ASN A 482 -0.17 31.82 33.82
C ASN A 482 -1.50 31.66 33.03
N ASN A 483 -1.85 30.39 32.78
CA ASN A 483 -3.08 29.63 33.09
C ASN A 483 -4.53 30.16 32.90
N SER A 484 -5.38 29.14 32.60
CA SER A 484 -6.85 28.95 32.75
C SER A 484 -7.65 29.13 31.45
N ILE A 485 -8.40 28.17 30.89
CA ILE A 485 -9.36 27.13 31.34
C ILE A 485 -10.67 27.68 31.94
N TYR A 486 -11.80 27.26 31.31
CA TYR A 486 -13.24 27.41 31.62
C TYR A 486 -13.86 28.77 31.21
N ASN A 487 -15.09 28.90 30.71
CA ASN A 487 -16.24 28.00 30.68
C ASN A 487 -17.33 28.45 29.67
N THR A 488 -18.21 27.50 29.39
CA THR A 488 -19.54 27.50 28.76
C THR A 488 -20.52 28.66 29.07
N ASN A 489 -21.37 29.07 28.11
CA ASN A 489 -22.83 28.81 28.10
C ASN A 489 -23.66 29.69 27.13
N ASN A 490 -24.55 29.00 26.41
CA ASN A 490 -25.95 29.31 26.03
C ASN A 490 -26.44 30.76 25.86
N ASN A 491 -27.09 31.00 24.72
CA ASN A 491 -28.44 31.58 24.72
C ASN A 491 -29.27 31.20 23.48
N TYR A 492 -30.41 30.57 23.77
CA TYR A 492 -31.56 30.37 22.88
C TYR A 492 -32.43 31.64 22.92
N ASN A 493 -32.83 32.18 21.76
CA ASN A 493 -34.25 32.37 21.41
C ASN A 493 -34.47 33.07 20.05
N ASN A 494 -35.22 32.37 19.20
CA ASN A 494 -36.26 32.80 18.27
C ASN A 494 -36.15 34.15 17.53
N HIS A 495 -36.06 34.06 16.20
CA HIS A 495 -37.12 34.62 15.35
C HIS A 495 -37.26 33.81 14.05
N LYS A 496 -38.47 33.26 13.84
CA LYS A 496 -38.98 32.83 12.54
C LYS A 496 -39.04 34.05 11.61
N ASN A 497 -38.57 33.91 10.38
CA ASN A 497 -39.33 34.31 9.19
C ASN A 497 -38.74 33.68 7.92
N ASN A 498 -39.66 33.19 7.10
CA ASN A 498 -39.48 32.65 5.76
C ASN A 498 -38.63 33.57 4.88
N SER A 499 -37.68 32.99 4.13
CA SER A 499 -37.48 33.36 2.73
C SER A 499 -36.76 32.21 2.01
N GLU A 500 -37.13 32.04 0.75
CA GLU A 500 -37.00 30.85 -0.07
C GLU A 500 -35.55 30.47 -0.40
N ASN A 501 -35.32 29.15 -0.45
CA ASN A 501 -34.21 28.53 -1.15
C ASN A 501 -34.26 28.92 -2.62
N ASN A 502 -33.36 29.79 -3.07
CA ASN A 502 -33.07 29.95 -4.50
C ASN A 502 -31.74 29.28 -4.83
N TYR A 503 -31.83 28.00 -5.20
CA TYR A 503 -30.85 27.34 -6.03
C TYR A 503 -30.91 27.97 -7.43
N ASN A 504 -29.89 28.74 -7.79
CA ASN A 504 -29.75 29.23 -9.16
C ASN A 504 -29.21 28.09 -10.05
N ASN A 505 -30.13 27.27 -10.55
CA ASN A 505 -29.90 26.42 -11.72
C ASN A 505 -30.00 27.27 -12.98
N ASN A 506 -28.87 27.76 -13.48
CA ASN A 506 -28.81 28.33 -14.83
C ASN A 506 -28.68 27.19 -15.85
N TYR A 507 -29.84 26.65 -16.27
CA TYR A 507 -29.96 25.90 -17.52
C TYR A 507 -30.14 26.88 -18.68
N ASN A 508 -29.09 27.08 -19.48
CA ASN A 508 -29.22 27.69 -20.81
C ASN A 508 -29.00 26.60 -21.88
N ASN A 509 -30.06 26.36 -22.66
CA ASN A 509 -30.11 25.43 -23.78
C ASN A 509 -29.41 25.99 -25.03
N HIS A 510 -28.38 25.30 -25.54
CA HIS A 510 -28.41 24.54 -26.81
C HIS A 510 -26.97 24.19 -27.27
N GLY A 511 -26.62 22.90 -27.25
CA GLY A 511 -25.51 22.32 -28.03
C GLY A 511 -24.31 21.79 -27.22
N LYS A 512 -24.19 20.45 -27.19
CA LYS A 512 -23.16 19.58 -26.54
C LYS A 512 -23.24 19.50 -25.00
N ASN A 513 -23.56 18.29 -24.52
CA ASN A 513 -23.63 17.90 -23.11
C ASN A 513 -22.25 17.95 -22.43
N ASN A 514 -21.84 19.13 -21.94
CA ASN A 514 -20.68 19.28 -21.06
C ASN A 514 -21.14 19.89 -19.72
N SER A 515 -21.51 19.06 -18.75
CA SER A 515 -21.91 19.54 -17.41
C SER A 515 -20.69 19.77 -16.53
N LYS A 516 -20.15 21.00 -16.56
CA LYS A 516 -19.15 21.50 -15.61
C LYS A 516 -19.88 22.10 -14.41
N ILE A 517 -19.69 21.54 -13.22
CA ILE A 517 -20.26 22.08 -11.97
C ILE A 517 -19.18 22.87 -11.24
N ILE A 518 -19.47 24.10 -10.83
CA ILE A 518 -18.53 24.96 -10.09
C ILE A 518 -19.16 25.29 -8.73
N ALA A 519 -18.58 24.79 -7.64
CA ALA A 519 -18.91 25.21 -6.29
C ALA A 519 -17.92 26.31 -5.86
N LYS A 520 -18.35 27.58 -5.92
CA LYS A 520 -17.51 28.73 -5.54
C LYS A 520 -17.55 28.97 -4.03
N ASN A 521 -16.38 29.24 -3.45
CA ASN A 521 -16.24 29.74 -2.09
C ASN A 521 -16.61 31.23 -2.04
N LYS A 522 -17.43 31.66 -1.07
CA LYS A 522 -17.82 33.08 -0.90
C LYS A 522 -16.73 33.96 -0.26
N ASN A 523 -15.57 33.40 0.11
CA ASN A 523 -14.56 34.10 0.93
C ASN A 523 -13.20 34.36 0.24
N ASN A 524 -13.06 34.18 -1.08
CA ASN A 524 -11.80 34.51 -1.79
C ASN A 524 -11.87 35.79 -2.63
N GLU A 525 -12.96 36.57 -2.55
CA GLU A 525 -13.01 37.92 -3.11
C GLU A 525 -12.74 38.96 -2.01
N GLU A 526 -11.52 38.98 -1.43
CA GLU A 526 -10.91 40.19 -0.81
C GLU A 526 -9.55 39.92 -0.11
N LEU A 527 -8.61 39.19 -0.72
CA LEU A 527 -7.20 39.28 -0.33
C LEU A 527 -6.31 39.26 -1.57
N LYS A 528 -5.86 40.45 -1.98
CA LYS A 528 -4.80 40.63 -2.99
C LYS A 528 -3.45 40.49 -2.30
N ASP A 529 -3.07 39.28 -1.91
CA ASP A 529 -1.69 38.98 -1.52
C ASP A 529 -1.07 38.05 -2.56
N GLU A 530 -0.02 38.52 -3.23
CA GLU A 530 0.64 37.82 -4.35
C GLU A 530 1.45 36.58 -3.93
N ASN A 531 1.47 36.24 -2.63
CA ASN A 531 2.36 35.23 -2.03
C ASN A 531 1.65 34.00 -1.42
N ILE A 532 0.33 33.83 -1.59
CA ILE A 532 -0.35 32.62 -1.11
C ILE A 532 -0.45 31.61 -2.26
N ASN A 533 0.17 30.45 -2.09
CA ASN A 533 0.03 29.33 -3.02
C ASN A 533 -1.44 28.90 -3.06
N LYS A 534 -2.11 29.11 -4.20
CA LYS A 534 -3.52 28.77 -4.34
C LYS A 534 -3.66 27.26 -4.58
N VAL A 535 -4.51 26.61 -3.79
CA VAL A 535 -4.90 25.20 -4.02
C VAL A 535 -6.26 25.14 -4.71
N GLU A 536 -6.35 24.43 -5.83
CA GLU A 536 -7.59 24.19 -6.57
C GLU A 536 -7.92 22.70 -6.59
N ILE A 537 -9.17 22.36 -6.24
CA ILE A 537 -9.69 20.98 -6.28
C ILE A 537 -10.54 20.78 -7.53
N ILE A 538 -10.17 19.77 -8.30
CA ILE A 538 -10.87 19.34 -9.50
C ILE A 538 -11.30 17.89 -9.31
N LEU A 539 -12.59 17.62 -9.44
CA LEU A 539 -13.15 16.28 -9.35
C LEU A 539 -13.53 15.79 -10.74
N SER A 540 -13.29 14.52 -11.01
CA SER A 540 -13.77 13.86 -12.24
C SER A 540 -14.51 12.57 -11.93
N SER A 541 -15.66 12.38 -12.58
CA SER A 541 -16.36 11.08 -12.59
C SER A 541 -15.77 10.10 -13.61
N SER A 542 -14.85 10.55 -14.45
CA SER A 542 -14.13 9.74 -15.44
C SER A 542 -15.05 8.92 -16.37
N SER A 543 -16.26 9.42 -16.65
CA SER A 543 -17.32 8.67 -17.34
C SER A 543 -17.00 8.31 -18.80
N ASP A 544 -15.99 8.95 -19.37
CA ASP A 544 -15.45 8.70 -20.71
C ASP A 544 -14.43 7.55 -20.77
N VAL A 545 -13.95 7.08 -19.61
CA VAL A 545 -12.84 6.12 -19.53
C VAL A 545 -13.07 4.93 -18.61
N VAL A 546 -14.13 4.93 -17.81
CA VAL A 546 -14.50 3.80 -16.95
C VAL A 546 -15.60 2.94 -17.58
N ASP A 547 -15.60 1.65 -17.24
CA ASP A 547 -16.68 0.72 -17.57
C ASP A 547 -17.71 0.63 -16.43
N GLU A 548 -18.73 -0.23 -16.59
CA GLU A 548 -19.79 -0.43 -15.59
C GLU A 548 -19.27 -0.84 -14.20
N SER A 549 -18.09 -1.46 -14.11
CA SER A 549 -17.53 -1.92 -12.82
C SER A 549 -16.87 -0.82 -11.99
N ASN A 550 -16.64 0.35 -12.61
CA ASN A 550 -16.05 1.52 -11.99
C ASN A 550 -16.84 2.80 -12.30
N PHE A 551 -18.09 2.66 -12.77
CA PHE A 551 -18.97 3.78 -13.03
C PHE A 551 -19.34 4.48 -11.73
N VAL A 552 -19.26 5.81 -11.73
CA VAL A 552 -19.59 6.66 -10.58
C VAL A 552 -21.07 7.00 -10.63
N GLU A 553 -21.82 6.49 -9.67
CA GLU A 553 -23.25 6.78 -9.53
C GLU A 553 -23.48 8.18 -8.95
N GLU A 554 -24.62 8.79 -9.24
CA GLU A 554 -24.94 10.16 -8.81
C GLU A 554 -24.86 10.32 -7.28
N PHE A 555 -25.29 9.32 -6.51
CA PHE A 555 -25.20 9.35 -5.05
C PHE A 555 -23.75 9.31 -4.54
N GLU A 556 -22.80 8.70 -5.28
CA GLU A 556 -21.38 8.66 -4.92
C GLU A 556 -20.76 10.06 -5.13
N GLU A 557 -21.13 10.73 -6.23
CA GLU A 557 -20.76 12.12 -6.49
C GLU A 557 -21.29 13.05 -5.38
N GLU A 558 -22.59 13.00 -5.11
CA GLU A 558 -23.23 13.80 -4.07
C GLU A 558 -22.59 13.59 -2.69
N THR A 559 -22.25 12.34 -2.36
CA THR A 559 -21.55 12.02 -1.11
C THR A 559 -20.21 12.75 -1.03
N PHE A 560 -19.42 12.67 -2.09
CA PHE A 560 -18.11 13.33 -2.15
C PHE A 560 -18.26 14.85 -2.03
N PHE A 561 -19.21 15.43 -2.77
CA PHE A 561 -19.50 16.86 -2.75
C PHE A 561 -19.96 17.34 -1.38
N ASN A 562 -20.80 16.57 -0.69
CA ASN A 562 -21.33 16.92 0.62
C ASN A 562 -20.22 17.08 1.66
N GLU A 563 -19.19 16.23 1.66
CA GLU A 563 -18.05 16.37 2.58
C GLU A 563 -17.22 17.64 2.30
N LEU A 564 -16.94 17.95 1.04
CA LEU A 564 -16.25 19.20 0.69
C LEU A 564 -17.09 20.44 1.04
N ASN A 565 -18.39 20.41 0.77
CA ASN A 565 -19.32 21.50 1.04
C ASN A 565 -19.48 21.78 2.53
N LYS A 566 -19.54 20.74 3.39
CA LYS A 566 -19.61 20.88 4.85
C LYS A 566 -18.47 21.74 5.41
N GLU A 567 -17.33 21.70 4.76
CA GLU A 567 -16.08 22.33 5.18
C GLU A 567 -15.75 23.57 4.33
N ASN A 568 -16.71 24.01 3.51
CA ASN A 568 -16.58 25.14 2.58
C ASN A 568 -15.35 25.04 1.66
N ILE A 569 -15.00 23.83 1.22
CA ILE A 569 -13.93 23.61 0.24
C ILE A 569 -14.52 23.77 -1.17
N GLY A 570 -14.04 24.79 -1.90
CA GLY A 570 -14.45 25.01 -3.29
C GLY A 570 -13.84 23.97 -4.23
N TYR A 571 -14.62 23.51 -5.21
CA TYR A 571 -14.18 22.56 -6.22
C TYR A 571 -14.84 22.81 -7.58
N THR A 572 -14.21 22.28 -8.63
CA THR A 572 -14.80 22.16 -9.96
C THR A 572 -14.98 20.69 -10.28
N HIS A 573 -16.15 20.30 -10.77
CA HIS A 573 -16.44 18.92 -11.17
C HIS A 573 -16.66 18.80 -12.68
N TYR A 574 -16.09 17.74 -13.25
CA TYR A 574 -16.25 17.33 -14.63
C TYR A 574 -16.77 15.89 -14.68
N LYS A 575 -17.73 15.61 -15.57
CA LYS A 575 -18.14 14.22 -15.82
C LYS A 575 -17.02 13.42 -16.51
N MET A 576 -16.36 14.02 -17.48
CA MET A 576 -15.29 13.40 -18.29
C MET A 576 -13.91 13.74 -17.72
N LEU A 577 -12.99 12.76 -17.75
CA LEU A 577 -11.60 12.97 -17.37
C LEU A 577 -10.86 13.81 -18.41
N LYS A 578 -11.10 13.55 -19.71
CA LYS A 578 -10.43 14.30 -20.79
C LYS A 578 -10.64 15.81 -20.66
N ASP A 579 -11.86 16.24 -20.36
CA ASP A 579 -12.21 17.65 -20.18
C ASP A 579 -11.51 18.27 -18.95
N ALA A 580 -11.46 17.54 -17.84
CA ALA A 580 -10.76 17.99 -16.63
C ALA A 580 -9.27 18.19 -16.90
N LEU A 581 -8.63 17.21 -17.55
CA LEU A 581 -7.19 17.28 -17.89
C LEU A 581 -6.91 18.43 -18.87
N TYR A 582 -7.72 18.58 -19.91
CA TYR A 582 -7.57 19.64 -20.91
C TYR A 582 -7.69 21.03 -20.28
N ASP A 583 -8.77 21.29 -19.53
CA ASP A 583 -9.00 22.59 -18.89
C ASP A 583 -7.92 22.93 -17.87
N VAL A 584 -7.51 21.96 -17.04
CA VAL A 584 -6.49 22.17 -16.00
C VAL A 584 -5.12 22.41 -16.62
N TYR A 585 -4.72 21.60 -17.60
CA TYR A 585 -3.43 21.76 -18.27
C TYR A 585 -3.33 23.12 -18.99
N ASN A 586 -4.33 23.47 -19.81
CA ASN A 586 -4.32 24.71 -20.60
C ASN A 586 -4.46 25.99 -19.76
N SER A 587 -5.01 25.89 -18.55
CA SER A 587 -5.07 27.00 -17.60
C SER A 587 -3.86 27.07 -16.67
N SER A 588 -2.90 26.13 -16.75
CA SER A 588 -1.74 26.07 -15.88
C SER A 588 -0.54 26.82 -16.44
N LYS A 589 0.21 27.46 -15.56
CA LYS A 589 1.48 28.12 -15.87
C LYS A 589 2.65 27.16 -15.68
N VAL A 590 3.81 27.54 -16.18
CA VAL A 590 5.05 26.74 -16.10
C VAL A 590 5.45 26.44 -14.64
N ASP A 591 5.17 27.36 -13.72
CA ASP A 591 5.46 27.27 -12.29
C ASP A 591 4.33 26.64 -11.45
N ASP A 592 3.25 26.16 -12.08
CA ASP A 592 2.18 25.43 -11.39
C ASP A 592 2.54 23.93 -11.24
N LEU A 593 1.96 23.31 -10.22
CA LEU A 593 1.98 21.86 -10.02
C LEU A 593 0.58 21.28 -10.15
N ILE A 594 0.45 20.22 -10.96
CA ILE A 594 -0.76 19.43 -11.11
C ILE A 594 -0.53 18.06 -10.46
N LEU A 595 -1.36 17.71 -9.49
CA LEU A 595 -1.39 16.39 -8.88
C LEU A 595 -2.58 15.59 -9.42
N LEU A 596 -2.33 14.40 -9.96
CA LEU A 596 -3.33 13.45 -10.41
C LEU A 596 -3.46 12.32 -9.38
N ILE A 597 -4.65 12.14 -8.81
CA ILE A 597 -4.96 11.06 -7.85
C ILE A 597 -6.27 10.35 -8.21
N GLY A 598 -6.48 9.18 -7.60
CA GLY A 598 -7.62 8.30 -7.86
C GLY A 598 -7.21 7.02 -8.57
N ALA A 599 -8.01 5.96 -8.42
CA ALA A 599 -7.68 4.62 -8.90
C ALA A 599 -7.95 4.46 -10.43
N GLN A 600 -8.81 3.50 -10.80
CA GLN A 600 -9.08 3.10 -12.18
C GLN A 600 -9.53 4.28 -13.07
N GLY A 601 -10.32 5.21 -12.53
CA GLY A 601 -10.79 6.39 -13.26
C GLY A 601 -9.68 7.26 -13.83
N MET A 602 -8.49 7.27 -13.20
CA MET A 602 -7.35 8.11 -13.60
C MET A 602 -6.30 7.34 -14.45
N ASP A 603 -6.45 6.03 -14.64
CA ASP A 603 -5.47 5.20 -15.38
C ASP A 603 -5.06 5.71 -16.78
N PRO A 604 -5.98 6.27 -17.60
CA PRO A 604 -5.62 6.75 -18.93
C PRO A 604 -5.07 8.18 -18.93
N ALA A 605 -4.95 8.85 -17.78
CA ALA A 605 -4.63 10.28 -17.72
C ALA A 605 -3.33 10.64 -18.44
N GLU A 606 -2.26 9.88 -18.25
CA GLU A 606 -0.98 10.10 -18.96
C GLU A 606 -1.15 10.00 -20.48
N LYS A 607 -1.95 9.04 -20.98
CA LYS A 607 -2.20 8.89 -22.41
C LYS A 607 -2.99 10.09 -22.94
N LEU A 608 -4.05 10.48 -22.24
CA LEU A 608 -4.87 11.65 -22.59
C LEU A 608 -4.07 12.94 -22.55
N LEU A 609 -3.19 13.11 -21.56
CA LEU A 609 -2.29 14.25 -21.47
C LEU A 609 -1.31 14.27 -22.64
N ASN A 610 -0.74 13.13 -23.04
CA ASN A 610 0.10 13.08 -24.23
C ASN A 610 -0.67 13.44 -25.52
N GLU A 611 -1.95 13.08 -25.62
CA GLU A 611 -2.80 13.55 -26.73
C GLU A 611 -2.95 15.07 -26.69
N ILE A 612 -3.25 15.65 -25.51
CA ILE A 612 -3.37 17.10 -25.30
C ILE A 612 -2.06 17.83 -25.64
N PHE A 613 -0.90 17.32 -25.19
CA PHE A 613 0.41 17.91 -25.46
C PHE A 613 0.75 17.96 -26.96
N ASN A 614 0.24 17.02 -27.74
CA ASN A 614 0.46 16.95 -29.18
C ASN A 614 -0.55 17.80 -29.97
N GLU A 615 -1.68 18.20 -29.38
CA GLU A 615 -2.62 19.14 -29.99
C GLU A 615 -2.11 20.60 -29.89
N ASP A 616 -1.23 20.90 -28.93
CA ASP A 616 -0.64 22.23 -28.70
C ASP A 616 0.69 22.50 -29.44
N ASN A 617 1.32 21.47 -30.05
CA ASN A 617 2.55 21.58 -30.86
C ASN A 617 2.24 21.51 -32.35
#